data_AF-A0A9E5X0L6-F1
#
_entry.id   AF-A0A9E5X0L6-F1
#
_cell.length_a   1.000
_cell.length_b   1.000
_cell.length_c   1.000
_cell.angle_alpha   90.00
_cell.angle_beta   90.00
_cell.angle_gamma   90.00
#
_symmetry.space_group_name_H-M   'P 1'
#
loop_
_entity.id
_entity.type
_entity.pdbx_description
1 polymer ?
#
loop_
_entity_poly.entity_id
_entity_poly.type
_entity_poly.pdbx_seq_one_letter_code
_entity_poly.pdbx_strand_id
1 'polypeptide(L)'
;MRGAKAGPRGSAAVSRTAAKTSGSAIAKKAGANADETAVLDTEYRDTPPSGIEAAMFTQLPRPRLTEKSASDLTIEQAHSYAEQAQRFYDYNFPLFPRGDFFYEEIEEEYLNAALGFDEQSIDRRFIEVTTLFRKTLNANTRRMLLYWAPALGVLAFAAAIIFAPIALIADMGGPEAQAGFLYGGAALIGAALTFLVYSWPYKVVQQRNLMNLDNYVTSKFARINNNFQVAKRRALNVERDKRMSEREALKDEAGAWTLSYHWFASRLFLCETMLRNKFYQVRRNTTLYWVGGMTLSVMAFTGIGAYLVVTGAQLFVIGAFVAAAGAYLVAAGAITARATGMMFGVLESNEWSRFHIISLDRTIRDHVGEDKLQIVTFRDRNRIE
;
A
#
# COMPACT_ATOMS: atom_id res chain seq x y z
N MET A 1 -13.99 31.46 -56.64
CA MET A 1 -13.14 30.42 -56.03
C MET A 1 -13.05 30.66 -54.53
N ARG A 2 -13.80 29.90 -53.73
CA ARG A 2 -13.79 29.94 -52.25
C ARG A 2 -13.04 28.70 -51.77
N GLY A 3 -11.88 28.88 -51.13
CA GLY A 3 -11.13 27.80 -50.49
C GLY A 3 -11.71 27.49 -49.11
N ALA A 4 -12.07 26.22 -48.88
CA ALA A 4 -12.63 25.72 -47.64
C ALA A 4 -11.58 25.69 -46.52
N LYS A 5 -11.95 26.19 -45.33
CA LYS A 5 -11.23 26.00 -44.06
C LYS A 5 -11.47 24.56 -43.56
N ALA A 6 -10.40 23.78 -43.40
CA ALA A 6 -10.44 22.53 -42.65
C ALA A 6 -10.39 22.82 -41.14
N GLY A 7 -11.37 22.31 -40.39
CA GLY A 7 -11.50 22.47 -38.94
C GLY A 7 -10.55 21.59 -38.11
N PRO A 8 -10.55 21.75 -36.77
CA PRO A 8 -9.56 21.14 -35.89
C PRO A 8 -9.82 19.64 -35.67
N ARG A 9 -8.85 18.80 -36.04
CA ARG A 9 -8.76 17.36 -35.73
C ARG A 9 -8.36 17.10 -34.26
N GLY A 10 -9.07 17.68 -33.29
CA GLY A 10 -8.70 17.60 -31.86
C GLY A 10 -9.53 16.65 -30.99
N SER A 11 -10.79 16.39 -31.32
CA SER A 11 -11.72 15.73 -30.38
C SER A 11 -11.83 14.20 -30.54
N ALA A 12 -11.41 13.64 -31.68
CA ALA A 12 -11.58 12.22 -31.98
C ALA A 12 -10.47 11.30 -31.41
N ALA A 13 -9.39 11.88 -30.88
CA ALA A 13 -8.31 11.16 -30.22
C ALA A 13 -8.62 10.92 -28.73
N VAL A 14 -9.27 11.88 -28.07
CA VAL A 14 -9.61 11.83 -26.64
C VAL A 14 -10.67 10.76 -26.34
N SER A 15 -11.66 10.59 -27.23
CA SER A 15 -12.70 9.57 -27.07
C SER A 15 -12.23 8.14 -27.36
N ARG A 16 -11.22 7.95 -28.21
CA ARG A 16 -10.67 6.63 -28.54
C ARG A 16 -9.75 6.06 -27.46
N THR A 17 -9.08 6.90 -26.66
CA THR A 17 -8.26 6.46 -25.52
C THR A 17 -9.12 6.00 -24.33
N ALA A 18 -10.31 6.59 -24.17
CA ALA A 18 -11.27 6.21 -23.12
C ALA A 18 -11.95 4.86 -23.38
N ALA A 19 -12.31 4.54 -24.62
CA ALA A 19 -13.03 3.31 -24.95
C ALA A 19 -12.14 2.05 -25.06
N LYS A 20 -10.83 2.19 -25.35
CA LYS A 20 -9.89 1.05 -25.46
C LYS A 20 -9.30 0.58 -24.12
N THR A 21 -9.55 1.27 -23.02
CA THR A 21 -8.87 1.00 -21.73
C THR A 21 -9.64 0.13 -20.74
N SER A 22 -10.94 -0.14 -20.97
CA SER A 22 -11.71 -1.09 -20.14
C SER A 22 -11.27 -2.55 -20.40
N GLY A 23 -11.09 -2.92 -21.66
CA GLY A 23 -10.51 -4.22 -22.03
C GLY A 23 -9.03 -4.35 -21.64
N SER A 24 -8.26 -3.26 -21.73
CA SER A 24 -6.84 -3.28 -21.35
C SER A 24 -6.63 -3.30 -19.83
N ALA A 25 -7.53 -2.74 -19.01
CA ALA A 25 -7.43 -2.79 -17.55
C ALA A 25 -7.72 -4.20 -17.00
N ILE A 26 -8.65 -4.92 -17.62
CA ILE A 26 -8.93 -6.33 -17.31
C ILE A 26 -7.77 -7.22 -17.80
N ALA A 27 -7.21 -6.93 -18.98
CA ALA A 27 -6.00 -7.61 -19.48
C ALA A 27 -4.75 -7.31 -18.63
N LYS A 28 -4.59 -6.08 -18.12
CA LYS A 28 -3.49 -5.69 -17.22
C LYS A 28 -3.65 -6.34 -15.84
N LYS A 29 -4.88 -6.54 -15.35
CA LYS A 29 -5.17 -7.36 -14.16
C LYS A 29 -4.88 -8.85 -14.37
N ALA A 30 -5.08 -9.38 -15.58
CA ALA A 30 -4.74 -10.77 -15.91
C ALA A 30 -3.23 -10.99 -16.10
N GLY A 31 -2.51 -10.02 -16.71
CA GLY A 31 -1.05 -10.03 -16.84
C GLY A 31 -0.31 -9.79 -15.52
N ALA A 32 -0.93 -9.10 -14.56
CA ALA A 32 -0.35 -8.84 -13.24
C ALA A 32 -0.02 -10.12 -12.45
N ASN A 33 -0.69 -11.25 -12.70
CA ASN A 33 -0.37 -12.53 -12.05
C ASN A 33 0.94 -13.15 -12.58
N ALA A 34 1.29 -12.89 -13.85
CA ALA A 34 2.55 -13.33 -14.44
C ALA A 34 3.72 -12.45 -13.97
N ASP A 35 3.50 -11.12 -13.90
CA ASP A 35 4.49 -10.18 -13.35
C ASP A 35 4.72 -10.37 -11.84
N GLU A 36 3.68 -10.73 -11.06
CA GLU A 36 3.79 -10.99 -9.62
C GLU A 36 4.72 -12.18 -9.34
N THR A 37 4.62 -13.24 -10.16
CA THR A 37 5.54 -14.39 -10.10
C THR A 37 6.95 -14.02 -10.58
N ALA A 38 7.08 -13.18 -11.62
CA ALA A 38 8.39 -12.74 -12.13
C ALA A 38 9.15 -11.83 -11.15
N VAL A 39 8.44 -10.94 -10.44
CA VAL A 39 8.98 -10.13 -9.33
C VAL A 39 9.41 -11.02 -8.18
N LEU A 40 8.61 -12.05 -7.85
CA LEU A 40 8.93 -13.03 -6.81
C LEU A 40 10.17 -13.90 -7.12
N ASP A 41 10.35 -14.32 -8.38
CA ASP A 41 11.43 -15.23 -8.79
C ASP A 41 12.79 -14.54 -9.00
N THR A 42 12.81 -13.24 -9.26
CA THR A 42 14.07 -12.49 -9.55
C THR A 42 14.53 -11.58 -8.40
N GLU A 43 13.63 -11.08 -7.55
CA GLU A 43 13.95 -9.96 -6.64
C GLU A 43 14.16 -10.34 -5.17
N TYR A 44 13.90 -11.57 -4.76
CA TYR A 44 13.94 -11.95 -3.35
C TYR A 44 15.21 -12.73 -2.99
N ARG A 45 15.66 -12.58 -1.74
CA ARG A 45 16.96 -13.09 -1.26
C ARG A 45 16.90 -14.54 -0.79
N ASP A 46 15.72 -14.98 -0.37
CA ASP A 46 15.52 -16.20 0.40
C ASP A 46 14.44 -17.06 -0.24
N THR A 47 14.54 -18.38 -0.07
CA THR A 47 13.45 -19.31 -0.37
C THR A 47 12.18 -18.87 0.34
N PRO A 48 11.00 -19.01 -0.29
CA PRO A 48 9.74 -18.65 0.36
C PRO A 48 9.66 -19.39 1.71
N PRO A 49 9.26 -18.69 2.78
CA PRO A 49 9.26 -19.26 4.13
C PRO A 49 8.40 -20.53 4.16
N SER A 50 8.95 -21.61 4.72
CA SER A 50 8.26 -22.90 4.85
C SER A 50 7.69 -23.05 6.27
N GLY A 51 6.47 -23.57 6.38
CA GLY A 51 5.79 -23.81 7.66
C GLY A 51 4.28 -23.67 7.59
N ILE A 52 3.59 -24.03 8.69
CA ILE A 52 2.12 -23.94 8.81
C ILE A 52 1.64 -22.49 8.63
N GLU A 53 2.41 -21.51 9.11
CA GLU A 53 2.11 -20.07 8.95
C GLU A 53 2.03 -19.67 7.46
N ALA A 54 2.98 -20.13 6.65
CA ALA A 54 3.06 -19.84 5.21
C ALA A 54 2.00 -20.59 4.39
N ALA A 55 1.52 -21.73 4.88
CA ALA A 55 0.39 -22.45 4.28
C ALA A 55 -0.94 -21.71 4.49
N MET A 56 -1.13 -21.08 5.65
CA MET A 56 -2.36 -20.35 5.97
C MET A 56 -2.37 -18.91 5.42
N PHE A 57 -1.25 -18.23 5.50
CA PHE A 57 -1.10 -16.82 5.10
C PHE A 57 0.14 -16.62 4.26
N THR A 58 0.04 -15.76 3.24
CA THR A 58 1.15 -15.50 2.33
C THR A 58 2.16 -14.56 2.99
N GLN A 59 3.37 -15.05 3.21
CA GLN A 59 4.49 -14.22 3.68
C GLN A 59 5.35 -13.83 2.47
N LEU A 60 5.62 -12.54 2.33
CA LEU A 60 6.51 -12.02 1.29
C LEU A 60 7.95 -12.05 1.79
N PRO A 61 8.91 -12.39 0.92
CA PRO A 61 10.31 -12.31 1.29
C PRO A 61 10.75 -10.83 1.37
N ARG A 62 11.98 -10.58 1.79
CA ARG A 62 12.51 -9.21 1.88
C ARG A 62 12.90 -8.68 0.49
N PRO A 63 12.32 -7.56 0.02
CA PRO A 63 12.61 -7.04 -1.32
C PRO A 63 14.02 -6.45 -1.42
N ARG A 64 14.63 -6.54 -2.61
CA ARG A 64 15.94 -5.93 -2.91
C ARG A 64 15.80 -4.46 -3.23
N LEU A 65 16.71 -3.66 -2.67
CA LEU A 65 16.83 -2.26 -3.05
C LEU A 65 17.78 -2.14 -4.24
N THR A 66 17.26 -1.66 -5.36
CA THR A 66 18.02 -1.54 -6.62
C THR A 66 18.50 -0.12 -6.90
N GLU A 67 18.27 0.80 -5.98
CA GLU A 67 18.64 2.20 -6.11
C GLU A 67 20.14 2.41 -5.82
N LYS A 68 20.83 3.13 -6.72
CA LYS A 68 22.26 3.43 -6.61
C LYS A 68 22.57 4.31 -5.40
N SER A 69 23.81 4.24 -4.92
CA SER A 69 24.23 4.96 -3.73
C SER A 69 24.65 6.40 -4.07
N ALA A 70 24.62 7.30 -3.07
CA ALA A 70 24.91 8.71 -3.28
C ALA A 70 26.36 8.99 -3.72
N SER A 71 27.30 8.07 -3.43
CA SER A 71 28.69 8.15 -3.89
C SER A 71 28.85 7.94 -5.39
N ASP A 72 27.84 7.37 -6.06
CA ASP A 72 27.92 6.98 -7.47
C ASP A 72 27.30 8.03 -8.43
N LEU A 73 26.86 9.18 -7.89
CA LEU A 73 26.23 10.27 -8.65
C LEU A 73 27.25 11.00 -9.53
N THR A 74 27.27 10.65 -10.81
CA THR A 74 28.06 11.32 -11.86
C THR A 74 27.27 12.46 -12.52
N ILE A 75 27.95 13.34 -13.26
CA ILE A 75 27.30 14.42 -14.03
C ILE A 75 26.32 13.86 -15.07
N GLU A 76 26.68 12.78 -15.77
CA GLU A 76 25.79 12.07 -16.70
C GLU A 76 24.48 11.62 -16.02
N GLN A 77 24.56 11.16 -14.77
CA GLN A 77 23.37 10.81 -14.00
C GLN A 77 22.56 12.05 -13.60
N ALA A 78 23.22 13.17 -13.28
CA ALA A 78 22.52 14.42 -13.03
C ALA A 78 21.72 14.87 -14.26
N HIS A 79 22.27 14.74 -15.47
CA HIS A 79 21.49 14.99 -16.69
C HIS A 79 20.31 14.04 -16.85
N SER A 80 20.48 12.74 -16.56
CA SER A 80 19.38 11.77 -16.59
C SER A 80 18.27 12.10 -15.58
N TYR A 81 18.61 12.53 -14.36
CA TYR A 81 17.64 12.95 -13.36
C TYR A 81 16.99 14.30 -13.72
N ALA A 82 17.73 15.22 -14.33
CA ALA A 82 17.19 16.47 -14.84
C ALA A 82 16.18 16.23 -15.97
N GLU A 83 16.44 15.27 -16.86
CA GLU A 83 15.50 14.87 -17.90
C GLU A 83 14.22 14.28 -17.30
N GLN A 84 14.35 13.43 -16.27
CA GLN A 84 13.18 12.93 -15.52
C GLN A 84 12.39 14.07 -14.86
N ALA A 85 13.08 15.05 -14.29
CA ALA A 85 12.46 16.24 -13.71
C ALA A 85 11.65 17.02 -14.75
N GLN A 86 12.25 17.27 -15.93
CA GLN A 86 11.59 17.98 -17.02
C GLN A 86 10.34 17.23 -17.50
N ARG A 87 10.46 15.92 -17.74
CA ARG A 87 9.31 15.07 -18.10
C ARG A 87 8.18 15.17 -17.08
N PHE A 88 8.50 15.21 -15.78
CA PHE A 88 7.51 15.38 -14.72
C PHE A 88 6.83 16.75 -14.77
N TYR A 89 7.59 17.84 -14.93
CA TYR A 89 7.03 19.20 -14.98
C TYR A 89 6.25 19.48 -16.27
N ASP A 90 6.60 18.83 -17.38
CA ASP A 90 5.92 18.96 -18.66
C ASP A 90 4.70 18.02 -18.78
N TYR A 91 4.52 17.10 -17.83
CA TYR A 91 3.41 16.16 -17.89
C TYR A 91 2.06 16.86 -17.63
N ASN A 92 1.16 16.73 -18.61
CA ASN A 92 -0.18 17.29 -18.51
C ASN A 92 -1.10 16.35 -17.72
N PHE A 93 -1.40 16.73 -16.49
CA PHE A 93 -2.31 16.00 -15.62
C PHE A 93 -3.79 16.31 -15.94
N PRO A 94 -4.62 15.30 -16.23
CA PRO A 94 -6.06 15.52 -16.42
C PRO A 94 -6.72 15.91 -15.08
N LEU A 95 -7.33 17.09 -15.03
CA LEU A 95 -8.04 17.62 -13.85
C LEU A 95 -9.33 16.85 -13.50
N PHE A 96 -9.94 16.21 -14.49
CA PHE A 96 -11.19 15.46 -14.31
C PHE A 96 -10.91 13.96 -14.39
N PRO A 97 -10.79 13.30 -13.24
CA PRO A 97 -10.63 11.86 -13.22
C PRO A 97 -11.92 11.14 -13.62
N ARG A 98 -11.81 9.88 -14.04
CA ARG A 98 -12.95 9.06 -14.47
C ARG A 98 -13.93 8.88 -13.30
N GLY A 99 -15.23 9.11 -13.54
CA GLY A 99 -16.27 9.04 -12.50
C GLY A 99 -16.59 7.63 -11.96
N ASP A 100 -16.01 6.57 -12.55
CA ASP A 100 -16.39 5.19 -12.28
C ASP A 100 -15.49 4.48 -11.24
N PHE A 101 -14.51 5.18 -10.67
CA PHE A 101 -13.50 4.60 -9.79
C PHE A 101 -13.41 5.30 -8.43
N PHE A 102 -12.92 4.57 -7.42
CA PHE A 102 -12.60 5.14 -6.13
C PHE A 102 -11.47 6.18 -6.26
N TYR A 103 -11.55 7.27 -5.50
CA TYR A 103 -10.58 8.36 -5.52
C TYR A 103 -9.14 7.85 -5.33
N GLU A 104 -8.95 6.84 -4.50
CA GLU A 104 -7.64 6.27 -4.19
C GLU A 104 -7.02 5.51 -5.38
N GLU A 105 -7.84 4.95 -6.26
CA GLU A 105 -7.36 4.25 -7.47
C GLU A 105 -6.96 5.25 -8.55
N ILE A 106 -7.69 6.35 -8.65
CA ILE A 106 -7.35 7.49 -9.49
C ILE A 106 -6.03 8.13 -9.02
N GLU A 107 -5.88 8.34 -7.71
CA GLU A 107 -4.65 8.89 -7.13
C GLU A 107 -3.47 7.94 -7.33
N GLU A 108 -3.68 6.62 -7.23
CA GLU A 108 -2.65 5.64 -7.55
C GLU A 108 -2.27 5.68 -9.04
N GLU A 109 -3.21 5.82 -9.96
CA GLU A 109 -2.93 5.98 -11.39
C GLU A 109 -2.12 7.27 -11.66
N TYR A 110 -2.49 8.37 -10.99
CA TYR A 110 -1.74 9.62 -11.02
C TYR A 110 -0.31 9.45 -10.54
N LEU A 111 -0.11 8.85 -9.35
CA LEU A 111 1.22 8.65 -8.77
C LEU A 111 2.06 7.68 -9.58
N ASN A 112 1.44 6.65 -10.15
CA ASN A 112 2.10 5.71 -11.04
C ASN A 112 2.52 6.36 -12.35
N ALA A 113 1.72 7.26 -12.91
CA ALA A 113 2.14 8.05 -14.06
C ALA A 113 3.30 8.96 -13.67
N ALA A 114 3.15 9.73 -12.59
CA ALA A 114 4.14 10.71 -12.10
C ALA A 114 5.51 10.10 -11.77
N LEU A 115 5.54 8.92 -11.14
CA LEU A 115 6.76 8.21 -10.76
C LEU A 115 7.22 7.20 -11.82
N GLY A 116 6.33 6.75 -12.70
CA GLY A 116 6.53 5.63 -13.62
C GLY A 116 6.54 6.02 -15.10
N PHE A 117 7.23 7.12 -15.46
CA PHE A 117 7.30 7.64 -16.83
C PHE A 117 8.16 6.85 -17.83
N ASP A 118 8.61 5.63 -17.51
CA ASP A 118 9.25 4.73 -18.48
C ASP A 118 9.26 3.27 -17.99
N GLU A 119 9.34 2.29 -18.92
CA GLU A 119 9.48 0.87 -18.56
C GLU A 119 10.73 0.59 -17.71
N GLN A 120 11.73 1.49 -17.81
CA GLN A 120 13.00 1.47 -17.08
C GLN A 120 13.06 2.43 -15.88
N SER A 121 11.94 3.07 -15.48
CA SER A 121 11.99 4.05 -14.39
C SER A 121 12.47 3.44 -13.06
N ILE A 122 13.29 4.18 -12.33
CA ILE A 122 13.91 3.75 -11.06
C ILE A 122 12.83 3.48 -9.99
N ASP A 123 11.66 4.10 -10.12
CA ASP A 123 10.56 3.98 -9.16
C ASP A 123 9.52 2.93 -9.51
N ARG A 124 9.49 2.41 -10.74
CA ARG A 124 8.59 1.32 -11.15
C ARG A 124 8.68 0.13 -10.19
N ARG A 125 9.90 -0.30 -9.85
CA ARG A 125 10.12 -1.40 -8.91
C ARG A 125 9.54 -1.13 -7.53
N PHE A 126 9.66 0.11 -7.05
CA PHE A 126 9.08 0.49 -5.77
C PHE A 126 7.56 0.50 -5.80
N ILE A 127 6.95 0.97 -6.90
CA ILE A 127 5.51 0.87 -7.12
C ILE A 127 5.08 -0.59 -7.11
N GLU A 128 5.76 -1.47 -7.85
CA GLU A 128 5.43 -2.90 -7.95
C GLU A 128 5.54 -3.60 -6.60
N VAL A 129 6.67 -3.44 -5.91
CA VAL A 129 6.90 -4.02 -4.58
C VAL A 129 5.85 -3.53 -3.58
N THR A 130 5.64 -2.22 -3.46
CA THR A 130 4.65 -1.68 -2.51
C THR A 130 3.21 -2.08 -2.87
N THR A 131 2.90 -2.25 -4.15
CA THR A 131 1.62 -2.79 -4.63
C THR A 131 1.43 -4.24 -4.24
N LEU A 132 2.47 -5.06 -4.41
CA LEU A 132 2.48 -6.46 -4.02
C LEU A 132 2.24 -6.59 -2.52
N PHE A 133 2.97 -5.84 -1.69
CA PHE A 133 2.72 -5.79 -0.25
C PHE A 133 1.27 -5.41 0.07
N ARG A 134 0.74 -4.33 -0.51
CA ARG A 134 -0.68 -3.95 -0.31
C ARG A 134 -1.63 -5.10 -0.63
N LYS A 135 -1.46 -5.76 -1.78
CA LYS A 135 -2.32 -6.88 -2.21
C LYS A 135 -2.22 -8.05 -1.24
N THR A 136 -1.01 -8.44 -0.86
CA THR A 136 -0.78 -9.58 0.04
C THR A 136 -1.33 -9.32 1.44
N LEU A 137 -1.09 -8.13 2.00
CA LEU A 137 -1.66 -7.73 3.30
C LEU A 137 -3.19 -7.82 3.25
N ASN A 138 -3.82 -7.24 2.22
CA ASN A 138 -5.27 -7.32 2.02
C ASN A 138 -5.77 -8.76 1.83
N ALA A 139 -5.05 -9.60 1.07
CA ALA A 139 -5.43 -10.99 0.84
C ALA A 139 -5.40 -11.81 2.14
N ASN A 140 -4.36 -11.62 2.96
CA ASN A 140 -4.25 -12.28 4.26
C ASN A 140 -5.33 -11.80 5.24
N THR A 141 -5.59 -10.49 5.29
CA THR A 141 -6.68 -9.93 6.11
C THR A 141 -8.05 -10.42 5.66
N ARG A 142 -8.29 -10.47 4.35
CA ARG A 142 -9.49 -11.09 3.79
C ARG A 142 -9.62 -12.54 4.25
N ARG A 143 -8.56 -13.35 4.12
CA ARG A 143 -8.59 -14.76 4.55
C ARG A 143 -8.92 -14.90 6.03
N MET A 144 -8.31 -14.10 6.88
CA MET A 144 -8.55 -14.16 8.32
C MET A 144 -9.98 -13.74 8.68
N LEU A 145 -10.42 -12.58 8.19
CA LEU A 145 -11.67 -11.95 8.65
C LEU A 145 -12.91 -12.45 7.93
N LEU A 146 -12.84 -12.74 6.63
CA LEU A 146 -13.99 -13.20 5.85
C LEU A 146 -14.13 -14.73 5.80
N TYR A 147 -13.04 -15.48 5.98
CA TYR A 147 -13.09 -16.94 5.86
C TYR A 147 -12.81 -17.63 7.18
N TRP A 148 -11.63 -17.45 7.77
CA TRP A 148 -11.23 -18.22 8.96
C TRP A 148 -12.11 -17.93 10.17
N ALA A 149 -12.33 -16.66 10.53
CA ALA A 149 -13.17 -16.33 11.68
C ALA A 149 -14.59 -16.93 11.51
N PRO A 150 -15.36 -16.62 10.45
CA PRO A 150 -16.69 -17.23 10.27
C PRO A 150 -16.68 -18.76 10.22
N ALA A 151 -15.74 -19.37 9.49
CA ALA A 151 -15.68 -20.82 9.33
C ALA A 151 -15.40 -21.53 10.65
N LEU A 152 -14.48 -21.04 11.47
CA LEU A 152 -14.16 -21.65 12.77
C LEU A 152 -15.36 -21.59 13.73
N GLY A 153 -16.10 -20.48 13.72
CA GLY A 153 -17.35 -20.37 14.46
C GLY A 153 -18.39 -21.40 13.98
N VAL A 154 -18.67 -21.43 12.67
CA VAL A 154 -19.64 -22.37 12.08
C VAL A 154 -19.26 -23.82 12.37
N LEU A 155 -17.99 -24.19 12.21
CA LEU A 155 -17.50 -25.55 12.46
C LEU A 155 -17.66 -25.96 13.92
N ALA A 156 -17.37 -25.07 14.87
CA ALA A 156 -17.54 -25.35 16.29
C ALA A 156 -19.02 -25.61 16.66
N PHE A 157 -19.93 -24.79 16.12
CA PHE A 157 -21.37 -24.97 16.35
C PHE A 157 -21.95 -26.18 15.61
N ALA A 158 -21.50 -26.44 14.38
CA ALA A 158 -21.89 -27.64 13.64
C ALA A 158 -21.44 -28.91 14.37
N ALA A 159 -20.21 -28.92 14.89
CA ALA A 159 -19.71 -30.02 15.71
C ALA A 159 -20.56 -30.23 16.97
N ALA A 160 -20.94 -29.15 17.66
CA ALA A 160 -21.82 -29.26 18.83
C ALA A 160 -23.19 -29.86 18.48
N ILE A 161 -23.76 -29.53 17.33
CA ILE A 161 -25.03 -30.12 16.87
C ILE A 161 -24.86 -31.61 16.55
N ILE A 162 -23.79 -31.99 15.87
CA ILE A 162 -23.51 -33.39 15.48
C ILE A 162 -23.20 -34.26 16.71
N PHE A 163 -22.49 -33.72 17.69
CA PHE A 163 -22.04 -34.43 18.88
C PHE A 163 -22.99 -34.29 20.08
N ALA A 164 -24.07 -33.52 19.96
CA ALA A 164 -25.14 -33.45 20.95
C ALA A 164 -25.70 -34.82 21.40
N PRO A 165 -25.77 -35.87 20.55
CA PRO A 165 -26.25 -37.20 20.97
C PRO A 165 -25.23 -38.02 21.78
N ILE A 166 -23.98 -37.56 21.96
CA ILE A 166 -22.94 -38.34 22.62
C ILE A 166 -23.09 -38.26 24.15
N ALA A 167 -23.00 -39.42 24.81
CA ALA A 167 -23.22 -39.69 26.24
C ALA A 167 -22.42 -38.84 27.26
N LEU A 168 -21.52 -37.95 26.82
CA LEU A 168 -20.74 -37.04 27.68
C LEU A 168 -21.59 -36.00 28.44
N ILE A 169 -22.84 -35.81 28.02
CA ILE A 169 -23.74 -34.76 28.53
C ILE A 169 -24.92 -35.38 29.32
N ALA A 170 -25.08 -36.71 29.28
CA ALA A 170 -26.18 -37.42 29.92
C ALA A 170 -26.24 -37.21 31.45
N ASP A 171 -25.09 -36.96 32.08
CA ASP A 171 -24.98 -36.69 33.53
C ASP A 171 -25.04 -35.19 33.89
N MET A 172 -25.11 -34.28 32.90
CA MET A 172 -25.09 -32.83 33.14
C MET A 172 -26.50 -32.25 33.31
N GLY A 173 -27.17 -32.62 34.40
CA GLY A 173 -28.42 -31.99 34.82
C GLY A 173 -29.56 -32.05 33.79
N GLY A 174 -30.48 -31.09 33.86
CA GLY A 174 -31.64 -31.02 32.96
C GLY A 174 -31.28 -30.61 31.52
N PRO A 175 -32.18 -30.84 30.55
CA PRO A 175 -31.95 -30.55 29.12
C PRO A 175 -31.48 -29.11 28.82
N GLU A 176 -31.91 -28.15 29.62
CA GLU A 176 -31.50 -26.74 29.52
C GLU A 176 -30.00 -26.55 29.83
N ALA A 177 -29.52 -27.18 30.90
CA ALA A 177 -28.12 -27.13 31.31
C ALA A 177 -27.23 -27.83 30.27
N GLN A 178 -27.71 -28.94 29.72
CA GLN A 178 -27.05 -29.68 28.64
C GLN A 178 -26.89 -28.82 27.37
N ALA A 179 -27.95 -28.15 26.93
CA ALA A 179 -27.92 -27.25 25.77
C ALA A 179 -27.00 -26.03 26.00
N GLY A 180 -27.06 -25.44 27.20
CA GLY A 180 -26.17 -24.35 27.60
C GLY A 180 -24.70 -24.76 27.58
N PHE A 181 -24.38 -25.95 28.10
CA PHE A 181 -23.01 -26.48 28.10
C PHE A 181 -22.50 -26.76 26.68
N LEU A 182 -23.30 -27.41 25.84
CA LEU A 182 -22.97 -27.70 24.44
C LEU A 182 -22.65 -26.44 23.64
N TYR A 183 -23.61 -25.50 23.57
CA TYR A 183 -23.44 -24.32 22.74
C TYR A 183 -22.50 -23.29 23.37
N GLY A 184 -22.48 -23.18 24.70
CA GLY A 184 -21.49 -22.37 25.41
C GLY A 184 -20.06 -22.89 25.17
N GLY A 185 -19.87 -24.21 25.23
CA GLY A 185 -18.62 -24.86 24.87
C GLY A 185 -18.23 -24.60 23.41
N ALA A 186 -19.18 -24.70 22.47
CA ALA A 186 -18.96 -24.37 21.07
C ALA A 186 -18.51 -22.92 20.87
N ALA A 187 -19.15 -21.97 21.55
CA ALA A 187 -18.77 -20.56 21.49
C ALA A 187 -17.35 -20.33 22.02
N LEU A 188 -17.01 -20.96 23.16
CA LEU A 188 -15.68 -20.85 23.75
C LEU A 188 -14.61 -21.47 22.85
N ILE A 189 -14.84 -22.67 22.33
CA ILE A 189 -13.92 -23.35 21.41
C ILE A 189 -13.76 -22.53 20.12
N GLY A 190 -14.85 -22.09 19.53
CA GLY A 190 -14.83 -21.25 18.33
C GLY A 190 -14.03 -19.95 18.54
N ALA A 191 -14.25 -19.28 19.67
CA ALA A 191 -13.52 -18.07 20.04
C ALA A 191 -12.03 -18.35 20.28
N ALA A 192 -11.70 -19.44 20.99
CA ALA A 192 -10.33 -19.86 21.24
C ALA A 192 -9.57 -20.21 19.95
N LEU A 193 -10.21 -20.93 19.02
CA LEU A 193 -9.64 -21.24 17.72
C LEU A 193 -9.45 -19.98 16.87
N THR A 194 -10.44 -19.09 16.87
CA THR A 194 -10.34 -17.78 16.18
C THR A 194 -9.18 -16.97 16.76
N PHE A 195 -9.05 -16.92 18.08
CA PHE A 195 -7.94 -16.25 18.77
C PHE A 195 -6.59 -16.87 18.41
N LEU A 196 -6.49 -18.21 18.37
CA LEU A 196 -5.27 -18.93 18.06
C LEU A 196 -4.79 -18.63 16.64
N VAL A 197 -5.69 -18.76 15.65
CA VAL A 197 -5.37 -18.47 14.24
C VAL A 197 -5.06 -16.98 14.03
N TYR A 198 -5.78 -16.09 14.72
CA TYR A 198 -5.52 -14.66 14.68
C TYR A 198 -4.15 -14.28 15.28
N SER A 199 -3.86 -14.80 16.47
CA SER A 199 -2.71 -14.35 17.27
C SER A 199 -1.40 -14.99 16.84
N TRP A 200 -1.44 -16.21 16.30
CA TRP A 200 -0.24 -16.91 15.86
C TRP A 200 -0.01 -16.76 14.36
N PRO A 201 -0.63 -17.53 13.43
CA PRO A 201 -0.23 -17.47 12.04
C PRO A 201 -0.58 -16.13 11.37
N TYR A 202 -1.74 -15.53 11.65
CA TYR A 202 -2.12 -14.27 11.00
C TYR A 202 -1.26 -13.08 11.46
N LYS A 203 -1.23 -12.82 12.77
CA LYS A 203 -0.51 -11.68 13.33
C LYS A 203 0.98 -11.74 13.02
N VAL A 204 1.62 -12.90 13.19
CA VAL A 204 3.06 -13.05 12.94
C VAL A 204 3.40 -12.78 11.47
N VAL A 205 2.65 -13.34 10.52
CA VAL A 205 2.89 -13.12 9.09
C VAL A 205 2.64 -11.67 8.69
N GLN A 206 1.57 -11.05 9.18
CA GLN A 206 1.27 -9.64 8.90
C GLN A 206 2.38 -8.71 9.42
N GLN A 207 2.83 -8.91 10.66
CA GLN A 207 3.90 -8.10 11.24
C GLN A 207 5.22 -8.29 10.50
N ARG A 208 5.58 -9.52 10.11
CA ARG A 208 6.77 -9.78 9.28
C ARG A 208 6.72 -9.08 7.93
N ASN A 209 5.58 -9.17 7.23
CA ASN A 209 5.41 -8.48 5.95
C ASN A 209 5.58 -6.96 6.11
N LEU A 210 5.00 -6.39 7.18
CA LEU A 210 5.11 -4.95 7.43
C LEU A 210 6.52 -4.52 7.83
N MET A 211 7.24 -5.30 8.64
CA MET A 211 8.66 -5.02 8.93
C MET A 211 9.54 -5.10 7.67
N ASN A 212 9.27 -6.05 6.77
CA ASN A 212 10.01 -6.15 5.51
C ASN A 212 9.76 -4.93 4.62
N LEU A 213 8.51 -4.48 4.55
CA LEU A 213 8.12 -3.26 3.84
C LEU A 213 8.76 -2.01 4.48
N ASP A 214 8.76 -1.93 5.80
CA ASP A 214 9.31 -0.82 6.56
C ASP A 214 10.80 -0.63 6.33
N ASN A 215 11.58 -1.70 6.51
CA ASN A 215 13.00 -1.69 6.20
C ASN A 215 13.28 -1.25 4.76
N TYR A 216 12.45 -1.66 3.81
CA TYR A 216 12.60 -1.31 2.40
C TYR A 216 12.29 0.16 2.13
N VAL A 217 11.18 0.68 2.67
CA VAL A 217 10.76 2.08 2.56
C VAL A 217 11.78 3.01 3.22
N THR A 218 12.15 2.74 4.48
CA THR A 218 13.16 3.52 5.21
C THR A 218 14.46 3.59 4.44
N SER A 219 14.94 2.46 3.91
CA SER A 219 16.16 2.40 3.11
C SER A 219 16.06 3.22 1.82
N LYS A 220 14.91 3.18 1.15
CA LYS A 220 14.68 3.98 -0.08
C LYS A 220 14.67 5.47 0.24
N PHE A 221 13.93 5.88 1.25
CA PHE A 221 13.80 7.30 1.59
C PHE A 221 15.12 7.89 2.09
N ALA A 222 15.92 7.09 2.81
CA ALA A 222 17.28 7.47 3.17
C ALA A 222 18.16 7.74 1.92
N ARG A 223 18.05 6.90 0.87
CA ARG A 223 18.82 7.10 -0.37
C ARG A 223 18.39 8.33 -1.14
N ILE A 224 17.09 8.54 -1.31
CA ILE A 224 16.57 9.73 -1.99
C ILE A 224 17.04 10.99 -1.26
N ASN A 225 16.98 11.00 0.08
CA ASN A 225 17.45 12.13 0.88
C ASN A 225 18.96 12.35 0.76
N ASN A 226 19.78 11.30 0.78
CA ASN A 226 21.21 11.43 0.60
C ASN A 226 21.57 11.95 -0.80
N ASN A 227 20.88 11.47 -1.83
CA ASN A 227 21.05 11.95 -3.21
C ASN A 227 20.65 13.42 -3.35
N PHE A 228 19.58 13.85 -2.68
CA PHE A 228 19.19 15.26 -2.59
C PHE A 228 20.32 16.12 -2.00
N GLN A 229 20.92 15.70 -0.88
CA GLN A 229 22.00 16.46 -0.23
C GLN A 229 23.27 16.54 -1.10
N VAL A 230 23.59 15.46 -1.83
CA VAL A 230 24.72 15.46 -2.77
C VAL A 230 24.44 16.38 -3.95
N ALA A 231 23.27 16.27 -4.58
CA ALA A 231 22.88 17.11 -5.72
C ALA A 231 22.87 18.60 -5.35
N LYS A 232 22.34 18.95 -4.16
CA LYS A 232 22.40 20.31 -3.61
C LYS A 232 23.84 20.83 -3.51
N ARG A 233 24.75 20.05 -2.92
CA ARG A 233 26.16 20.45 -2.77
C ARG A 233 26.87 20.59 -4.11
N ARG A 234 26.56 19.71 -5.07
CA ARG A 234 27.13 19.76 -6.42
C ARG A 234 26.67 21.00 -7.19
N ALA A 235 25.37 21.34 -7.12
CA ALA A 235 24.84 22.56 -7.74
C ALA A 235 25.60 23.82 -7.26
N LEU A 236 25.72 23.99 -5.94
CA LEU A 236 26.43 25.14 -5.36
C LEU A 236 27.93 25.17 -5.68
N ASN A 237 28.59 24.01 -5.73
CA ASN A 237 30.01 23.96 -6.07
C ASN A 237 30.26 24.32 -7.54
N VAL A 238 29.41 23.90 -8.46
CA VAL A 238 29.55 24.23 -9.89
C VAL A 238 29.45 25.74 -10.11
N GLU A 239 28.55 26.42 -9.40
CA GLU A 239 28.40 27.88 -9.43
C GLU A 239 29.59 28.62 -8.87
N ARG A 240 30.24 28.06 -7.85
CA ARG A 240 31.44 28.67 -7.25
C ARG A 240 32.71 28.43 -8.08
N ASP A 241 32.84 27.25 -8.68
CA ASP A 241 34.11 26.79 -9.25
C ASP A 241 34.26 27.20 -10.74
N LYS A 242 33.17 27.37 -11.49
CA LYS A 242 33.22 27.79 -12.91
C LYS A 242 33.22 29.31 -13.07
N ARG A 243 34.03 29.80 -14.01
CA ARG A 243 34.14 31.24 -14.33
C ARG A 243 33.13 31.65 -15.40
N MET A 244 32.81 32.94 -15.47
CA MET A 244 31.90 33.52 -16.47
C MET A 244 32.33 33.27 -17.93
N SER A 245 33.61 33.00 -18.18
CA SER A 245 34.13 32.61 -19.50
C SER A 245 33.59 31.26 -19.99
N GLU A 246 33.10 30.41 -19.07
CA GLU A 246 32.55 29.07 -19.34
C GLU A 246 31.02 29.05 -19.17
N ARG A 247 30.36 30.18 -19.45
CA ARG A 247 28.93 30.41 -19.18
C ARG A 247 28.00 29.30 -19.67
N GLU A 248 28.20 28.78 -20.87
CA GLU A 248 27.33 27.72 -21.42
C GLU A 248 27.53 26.39 -20.68
N ALA A 249 28.77 26.05 -20.32
CA ALA A 249 29.08 24.86 -19.53
C ALA A 249 28.65 25.00 -18.05
N LEU A 250 28.63 26.23 -17.52
CA LEU A 250 28.04 26.55 -16.22
C LEU A 250 26.52 26.32 -16.26
N LYS A 251 25.84 26.90 -17.25
CA LYS A 251 24.38 26.83 -17.40
C LYS A 251 23.89 25.38 -17.52
N ASP A 252 24.58 24.57 -18.32
CA ASP A 252 24.21 23.18 -18.54
C ASP A 252 24.40 22.32 -17.27
N GLU A 253 25.57 22.40 -16.64
CA GLU A 253 25.88 21.57 -15.47
C GLU A 253 25.12 22.03 -14.20
N ALA A 254 25.07 23.34 -13.92
CA ALA A 254 24.31 23.88 -12.79
C ALA A 254 22.81 23.62 -12.97
N GLY A 255 22.29 23.79 -14.19
CA GLY A 255 20.90 23.47 -14.52
C GLY A 255 20.55 22.00 -14.27
N ALA A 256 21.43 21.08 -14.65
CA ALA A 256 21.24 19.65 -14.44
C ALA A 256 21.20 19.28 -12.95
N TRP A 257 22.13 19.78 -12.15
CA TRP A 257 22.14 19.53 -10.70
C TRP A 257 20.96 20.18 -9.97
N THR A 258 20.55 21.37 -10.42
CA THR A 258 19.41 22.09 -9.84
C THR A 258 18.09 21.38 -10.09
N LEU A 259 17.85 20.94 -11.32
CA LEU A 259 16.69 20.12 -11.65
C LEU A 259 16.72 18.76 -10.93
N SER A 260 17.91 18.18 -10.74
CA SER A 260 18.09 16.92 -10.03
C SER A 260 17.69 17.00 -8.56
N TYR A 261 18.15 18.00 -7.80
CA TYR A 261 17.75 18.10 -6.39
C TYR A 261 16.26 18.42 -6.24
N HIS A 262 15.70 19.24 -7.14
CA HIS A 262 14.25 19.46 -7.19
C HIS A 262 13.49 18.16 -7.42
N TRP A 263 13.95 17.34 -8.37
CA TRP A 263 13.36 16.04 -8.64
C TRP A 263 13.43 15.12 -7.42
N PHE A 264 14.58 14.99 -6.74
CA PHE A 264 14.67 14.16 -5.54
C PHE A 264 13.70 14.59 -4.44
N ALA A 265 13.49 15.90 -4.26
CA ALA A 265 12.52 16.41 -3.30
C ALA A 265 11.08 16.06 -3.69
N SER A 266 10.68 16.35 -4.93
CA SER A 266 9.34 16.01 -5.46
C SER A 266 9.09 14.50 -5.46
N ARG A 267 10.09 13.71 -5.84
CA ARG A 267 10.05 12.24 -5.86
C ARG A 267 9.82 11.68 -4.46
N LEU A 268 10.49 12.21 -3.42
CA LEU A 268 10.23 11.79 -2.04
C LEU A 268 8.78 12.10 -1.62
N PHE A 269 8.29 13.30 -1.91
CA PHE A 269 6.90 13.68 -1.63
C PHE A 269 5.88 12.77 -2.31
N LEU A 270 6.09 12.45 -3.59
CA LEU A 270 5.23 11.56 -4.36
C LEU A 270 5.27 10.13 -3.81
N CYS A 271 6.45 9.62 -3.45
CA CYS A 271 6.58 8.30 -2.83
C CYS A 271 5.89 8.22 -1.46
N GLU A 272 6.01 9.26 -0.62
CA GLU A 272 5.28 9.36 0.64
C GLU A 272 3.77 9.36 0.44
N THR A 273 3.28 10.16 -0.51
CA THR A 273 1.85 10.26 -0.83
C THR A 273 1.31 8.91 -1.33
N MET A 274 2.09 8.20 -2.14
CA MET A 274 1.73 6.86 -2.62
C MET A 274 1.60 5.86 -1.48
N LEU A 275 2.54 5.84 -0.55
CA LEU A 275 2.46 4.96 0.61
C LEU A 275 1.23 5.29 1.46
N ARG A 276 0.98 6.58 1.75
CA ARG A 276 -0.21 7.02 2.50
C ARG A 276 -1.50 6.52 1.86
N ASN A 277 -1.63 6.69 0.54
CA ASN A 277 -2.77 6.18 -0.22
C ASN A 277 -2.90 4.65 -0.07
N LYS A 278 -1.83 3.88 -0.28
CA LYS A 278 -1.87 2.41 -0.14
C LYS A 278 -2.25 1.97 1.28
N PHE A 279 -1.76 2.62 2.33
CA PHE A 279 -2.12 2.26 3.71
C PHE A 279 -3.54 2.66 4.08
N TYR A 280 -4.03 3.77 3.54
CA TYR A 280 -5.44 4.12 3.65
C TYR A 280 -6.32 3.02 3.05
N GLN A 281 -5.97 2.52 1.86
CA GLN A 281 -6.69 1.40 1.23
C GLN A 281 -6.62 0.12 2.07
N VAL A 282 -5.47 -0.23 2.66
CA VAL A 282 -5.34 -1.40 3.56
C VAL A 282 -6.24 -1.24 4.78
N ARG A 283 -6.25 -0.06 5.42
CA ARG A 283 -7.09 0.22 6.58
C ARG A 283 -8.58 0.12 6.23
N ARG A 284 -9.01 0.78 5.16
CA ARG A 284 -10.39 0.72 4.65
C ARG A 284 -10.82 -0.72 4.38
N ASN A 285 -10.03 -1.47 3.59
CA ASN A 285 -10.34 -2.85 3.22
C ASN A 285 -10.39 -3.76 4.45
N THR A 286 -9.49 -3.56 5.43
CA THR A 286 -9.53 -4.29 6.71
C THR A 286 -10.85 -4.09 7.44
N THR A 287 -11.33 -2.84 7.54
CA THR A 287 -12.62 -2.54 8.16
C THR A 287 -13.78 -3.17 7.38
N LEU A 288 -13.75 -3.10 6.05
CA LEU A 288 -14.78 -3.73 5.19
C LEU A 288 -14.79 -5.25 5.36
N TYR A 289 -13.63 -5.90 5.42
CA TYR A 289 -13.53 -7.35 5.65
C TYR A 289 -13.96 -7.74 7.06
N TRP A 290 -13.71 -6.89 8.05
CA TRP A 290 -14.18 -7.11 9.41
C TRP A 290 -15.71 -7.08 9.48
N VAL A 291 -16.34 -6.00 8.97
CA VAL A 291 -17.80 -5.87 8.92
C VAL A 291 -18.43 -6.98 8.07
N GLY A 292 -17.84 -7.27 6.92
CA GLY A 292 -18.29 -8.35 6.05
C GLY A 292 -18.19 -9.73 6.71
N GLY A 293 -17.10 -10.00 7.43
CA GLY A 293 -16.89 -11.24 8.18
C GLY A 293 -17.94 -11.44 9.26
N MET A 294 -18.17 -10.40 10.07
CA MET A 294 -19.22 -10.40 11.09
C MET A 294 -20.62 -10.62 10.49
N THR A 295 -20.91 -9.98 9.36
CA THR A 295 -22.18 -10.14 8.64
C THR A 295 -22.35 -11.58 8.14
N LEU A 296 -21.31 -12.18 7.56
CA LEU A 296 -21.32 -13.58 7.12
C LEU A 296 -21.52 -14.55 8.29
N SER A 297 -20.88 -14.30 9.43
CA SER A 297 -21.10 -15.09 10.65
C SER A 297 -22.54 -15.01 11.13
N VAL A 298 -23.14 -13.81 11.16
CA VAL A 298 -24.56 -13.64 11.50
C VAL A 298 -25.44 -14.45 10.55
N MET A 299 -25.26 -14.31 9.23
CA MET A 299 -26.02 -15.05 8.23
C MET A 299 -25.89 -16.57 8.43
N ALA A 300 -24.68 -17.06 8.69
CA ALA A 300 -24.45 -18.48 8.91
C ALA A 300 -25.14 -18.99 10.18
N PHE A 301 -25.05 -18.26 11.30
CA PHE A 301 -25.73 -18.64 12.54
C PHE A 301 -27.25 -18.53 12.42
N THR A 302 -27.78 -17.56 11.68
CA THR A 302 -29.20 -17.50 11.37
C THR A 302 -29.65 -18.74 10.59
N GLY A 303 -28.86 -19.18 9.60
CA GLY A 303 -29.13 -20.41 8.85
C GLY A 303 -29.14 -21.65 9.75
N ILE A 304 -28.16 -21.78 10.64
CA ILE A 304 -28.11 -22.88 11.62
C ILE A 304 -29.30 -22.82 12.59
N GLY A 305 -29.65 -21.63 13.09
CA GLY A 305 -30.82 -21.44 13.95
C GLY A 305 -32.13 -21.82 13.26
N ALA A 306 -32.30 -21.44 11.99
CA ALA A 306 -33.45 -21.84 11.17
C ALA A 306 -33.50 -23.36 10.97
N TYR A 307 -32.36 -24.01 10.73
CA TYR A 307 -32.28 -25.47 10.66
C TYR A 307 -32.76 -26.13 11.96
N LEU A 308 -32.30 -25.64 13.12
CA LEU A 308 -32.73 -26.16 14.43
C LEU A 308 -34.25 -26.03 14.61
N VAL A 309 -34.84 -24.88 14.24
CA VAL A 309 -36.30 -24.66 14.28
C VAL A 309 -37.04 -25.66 13.40
N VAL A 310 -36.61 -25.86 12.15
CA VAL A 310 -37.25 -26.79 11.20
C VAL A 310 -37.14 -28.24 11.68
N THR A 311 -36.03 -28.61 12.32
CA THR A 311 -35.86 -29.95 12.92
C THR A 311 -36.65 -30.16 14.22
N GLY A 312 -37.42 -29.16 14.68
CA GLY A 312 -38.24 -29.27 15.88
C GLY A 312 -37.46 -29.14 17.19
N ALA A 313 -36.33 -28.43 17.18
CA ALA A 313 -35.58 -28.15 18.41
C ALA A 313 -36.44 -27.38 19.41
N GLN A 314 -36.32 -27.73 20.69
CA GLN A 314 -37.08 -27.09 21.77
C GLN A 314 -36.67 -25.62 21.93
N LEU A 315 -37.60 -24.77 22.38
CA LEU A 315 -37.39 -23.32 22.46
C LEU A 315 -36.16 -22.93 23.30
N PHE A 316 -35.89 -23.63 24.39
CA PHE A 316 -34.72 -23.36 25.23
C PHE A 316 -33.40 -23.74 24.52
N VAL A 317 -33.39 -24.76 23.67
CA VAL A 317 -32.22 -25.15 22.84
C VAL A 317 -31.91 -24.04 21.86
N ILE A 318 -32.94 -23.49 21.21
CA ILE A 318 -32.81 -22.35 20.30
C ILE A 318 -32.31 -21.12 21.06
N GLY A 319 -32.85 -20.85 22.25
CA GLY A 319 -32.40 -19.76 23.12
C GLY A 319 -30.92 -19.87 23.52
N ALA A 320 -30.49 -21.06 23.95
CA ALA A 320 -29.09 -21.34 24.29
C ALA A 320 -28.16 -21.17 23.08
N PHE A 321 -28.57 -21.67 21.90
CA PHE A 321 -27.84 -21.48 20.65
C PHE A 321 -27.67 -20.00 20.30
N VAL A 322 -28.75 -19.21 20.32
CA VAL A 322 -28.71 -17.77 19.98
C VAL A 322 -27.82 -17.00 20.95
N ALA A 323 -27.94 -17.27 22.26
CA ALA A 323 -27.11 -16.62 23.27
C ALA A 323 -25.62 -16.94 23.08
N ALA A 324 -25.29 -18.22 22.84
CA ALA A 324 -23.92 -18.65 22.60
C ALA A 324 -23.34 -18.10 21.28
N ALA A 325 -24.14 -18.09 20.20
CA ALA A 325 -23.73 -17.51 18.92
C ALA A 325 -23.46 -16.00 19.07
N GLY A 326 -24.32 -15.29 19.82
CA GLY A 326 -24.10 -13.89 20.19
C GLY A 326 -22.79 -13.68 20.97
N ALA A 327 -22.53 -14.53 21.97
CA ALA A 327 -21.28 -14.47 22.73
C ALA A 327 -20.05 -14.72 21.86
N TYR A 328 -20.10 -15.69 20.95
CA TYR A 328 -19.04 -15.94 19.97
C TYR A 328 -18.83 -14.73 19.07
N LEU A 329 -19.89 -14.12 18.52
CA LEU A 329 -19.79 -12.95 17.66
C LEU A 329 -19.12 -11.78 18.38
N VAL A 330 -19.50 -11.52 19.64
CA VAL A 330 -18.87 -10.48 20.46
C VAL A 330 -17.38 -10.78 20.67
N ALA A 331 -17.03 -12.02 21.02
CA ALA A 331 -15.65 -12.43 21.24
C ALA A 331 -14.81 -12.34 19.96
N ALA A 332 -15.27 -12.93 18.85
CA ALA A 332 -14.60 -12.90 17.56
C ALA A 332 -14.45 -11.46 17.03
N GLY A 333 -15.49 -10.64 17.19
CA GLY A 333 -15.45 -9.21 16.90
C GLY A 333 -14.38 -8.48 17.70
N ALA A 334 -14.30 -8.72 19.01
CA ALA A 334 -13.30 -8.11 19.90
C ALA A 334 -11.85 -8.55 19.56
N ILE A 335 -11.63 -9.83 19.30
CA ILE A 335 -10.33 -10.38 18.88
C ILE A 335 -9.83 -9.69 17.62
N THR A 336 -10.72 -9.51 16.64
CA THR A 336 -10.37 -9.00 15.31
C THR A 336 -10.44 -7.48 15.16
N ALA A 337 -11.13 -6.77 16.06
CA ALA A 337 -11.33 -5.32 16.00
C ALA A 337 -10.01 -4.52 15.97
N ARG A 338 -8.93 -5.06 16.55
CA ARG A 338 -7.62 -4.41 16.61
C ARG A 338 -6.68 -4.78 15.46
N ALA A 339 -7.19 -5.42 14.39
CA ALA A 339 -6.35 -5.83 13.26
C ALA A 339 -5.55 -4.67 12.66
N THR A 340 -6.18 -3.52 12.44
CA THR A 340 -5.50 -2.31 11.95
C THR A 340 -4.43 -1.82 12.93
N GLY A 341 -4.77 -1.65 14.21
CA GLY A 341 -3.80 -1.17 15.21
C GLY A 341 -2.60 -2.11 15.37
N MET A 342 -2.82 -3.42 15.29
CA MET A 342 -1.76 -4.43 15.34
C MET A 342 -0.82 -4.36 14.14
N MET A 343 -1.37 -4.21 12.93
CA MET A 343 -0.58 -4.10 11.71
C MET A 343 0.27 -2.83 11.74
N PHE A 344 -0.37 -1.68 11.99
CA PHE A 344 0.29 -0.38 11.91
C PHE A 344 1.17 -0.02 13.11
N GLY A 345 1.02 -0.72 14.24
CA GLY A 345 1.87 -0.51 15.41
C GLY A 345 3.33 -0.95 15.24
N VAL A 346 3.66 -1.64 14.16
CA VAL A 346 5.03 -2.08 13.84
C VAL A 346 5.75 -1.11 12.91
N LEU A 347 5.03 -0.15 12.32
CA LEU A 347 5.60 0.80 11.37
C LEU A 347 6.19 2.02 12.09
N GLU A 348 7.40 2.40 11.72
CA GLU A 348 8.03 3.61 12.25
C GLU A 348 7.56 4.83 11.47
N SER A 349 6.33 5.30 11.75
CA SER A 349 5.70 6.41 11.01
C SER A 349 6.55 7.69 10.94
N ASN A 350 7.40 7.93 11.95
CA ASN A 350 8.32 9.06 11.99
C ASN A 350 9.47 8.93 10.97
N GLU A 351 9.90 7.70 10.65
CA GLU A 351 10.96 7.48 9.66
C GLU A 351 10.47 7.62 8.23
N TRP A 352 9.15 7.52 8.01
CA TRP A 352 8.54 7.59 6.68
C TRP A 352 8.07 8.97 6.30
N SER A 353 7.96 9.91 7.24
CA SER A 353 7.80 11.32 6.91
C SER A 353 9.17 11.98 6.89
N ARG A 354 9.77 12.08 5.69
CA ARG A 354 11.08 12.72 5.49
C ARG A 354 11.01 13.94 4.60
N PHE A 355 9.91 14.17 3.88
CA PHE A 355 9.77 15.35 3.02
C PHE A 355 9.84 16.64 3.83
N HIS A 356 9.25 16.68 5.04
CA HIS A 356 9.36 17.84 5.92
C HIS A 356 10.80 18.09 6.42
N ILE A 357 11.66 17.07 6.37
CA ILE A 357 13.09 17.15 6.70
C ILE A 357 13.89 17.67 5.51
N ILE A 358 13.42 17.39 4.28
CA ILE A 358 13.96 18.01 3.07
C ILE A 358 13.64 19.51 3.12
N SER A 359 14.66 20.30 3.45
CA SER A 359 14.62 21.76 3.46
C SER A 359 14.70 22.34 2.05
N LEU A 360 13.76 21.95 1.18
CA LEU A 360 13.69 22.42 -0.20
C LEU A 360 13.49 23.94 -0.25
N ASP A 361 12.63 24.48 0.62
CA ASP A 361 12.38 25.91 0.76
C ASP A 361 13.67 26.70 1.05
N ARG A 362 14.46 26.23 2.02
CA ARG A 362 15.74 26.85 2.38
C ARG A 362 16.74 26.71 1.26
N THR A 363 16.80 25.54 0.63
CA THR A 363 17.72 25.26 -0.48
C THR A 363 17.47 26.18 -1.68
N ILE A 364 16.21 26.36 -2.07
CA ILE A 364 15.83 27.30 -3.14
C ILE A 364 16.16 28.73 -2.72
N ARG A 365 15.83 29.12 -1.49
CA ARG A 365 16.12 30.47 -0.97
C ARG A 365 17.61 30.78 -0.98
N ASP A 366 18.44 29.85 -0.53
CA ASP A 366 19.89 30.02 -0.44
C ASP A 366 20.47 30.21 -1.85
N HIS A 367 20.10 29.33 -2.78
CA HIS A 367 20.59 29.35 -4.16
C HIS A 367 20.14 30.61 -4.93
N VAL A 368 18.84 30.94 -4.90
CA VAL A 368 18.31 32.17 -5.52
C VAL A 368 18.86 33.43 -4.84
N GLY A 369 19.08 33.38 -3.53
CA GLY A 369 19.65 34.48 -2.76
C GLY A 369 21.09 34.77 -3.17
N GLU A 370 21.91 33.73 -3.30
CA GLU A 370 23.30 33.81 -3.74
C GLU A 370 23.40 34.36 -5.16
N ASP A 371 22.62 33.83 -6.11
CA ASP A 371 22.56 34.32 -7.48
C ASP A 371 22.21 35.81 -7.56
N LYS A 372 21.16 36.24 -6.85
CA LYS A 372 20.72 37.64 -6.85
C LYS A 372 21.79 38.56 -6.26
N LEU A 373 22.47 38.13 -5.20
CA LEU A 373 23.54 38.89 -4.58
C LEU A 373 24.72 39.07 -5.56
N GLN A 374 25.10 38.01 -6.26
CA GLN A 374 26.14 38.08 -7.29
C GLN A 374 25.75 39.04 -8.42
N ILE A 375 24.53 38.92 -8.96
CA ILE A 375 24.03 39.81 -10.03
C ILE A 375 24.08 41.29 -9.61
N VAL A 376 23.60 41.60 -8.39
CA VAL A 376 23.64 42.98 -7.87
C VAL A 376 25.08 43.46 -7.71
N THR A 377 25.96 42.62 -7.16
CA THR A 377 27.38 42.97 -6.95
C THR A 377 28.09 43.25 -8.28
N PHE A 378 27.85 42.44 -9.31
CA PHE A 378 28.41 42.67 -10.64
C PHE A 378 27.85 43.93 -11.31
N ARG A 379 26.54 44.16 -11.21
CA ARG A 379 25.89 45.37 -11.73
C ARG A 379 26.49 46.62 -11.10
N ASP A 380 26.71 46.61 -9.79
CA ASP A 380 27.19 47.77 -9.06
C ASP A 380 28.70 48.01 -9.32
N ARG A 381 29.51 46.96 -9.51
CA ARG A 381 30.91 47.09 -9.97
C ARG A 381 31.00 47.72 -11.37
N ASN A 382 30.19 47.26 -12.31
CA ASN A 382 30.17 47.76 -13.69
C ASN A 382 29.56 49.17 -13.83
N ARG A 383 29.05 49.77 -12.75
CA ARG A 383 28.58 51.17 -12.71
C ARG A 383 29.64 52.15 -12.19
N ILE A 384 30.70 51.63 -11.56
CA ILE A 384 31.77 52.42 -10.94
C ILE A 384 32.98 52.53 -11.89
N GLU A 385 33.16 51.56 -12.79
CA GLU A 385 33.96 51.69 -14.02
C GLU A 385 33.17 52.47 -15.08
#